data_AF-A0A937AH23-F1
#
_entry.id   AF-A0A937AH23-F1
#
_cell.length_a   1.000
_cell.length_b   1.000
_cell.length_c   1.000
_cell.angle_alpha   90.00
_cell.angle_beta   90.00
_cell.angle_gamma   90.00
#
_symmetry.space_group_name_H-M   'P 1'
#
loop_
_entity.id
_entity.type
_entity.pdbx_description
1 polymer ?
#
loop_
_entity_poly.entity_id
_entity_poly.type
_entity_poly.pdbx_seq_one_letter_code
_entity_poly.pdbx_strand_id
1 'polypeptide(L)'
;MAAKSARYHIEFLTCVAGMTLLAAAAGAQGAPIFGGLTYDSTTGTGFQSPFLPSFVPGITAGSGIGVGSTTKFNGNTSLGTRAVRLNAFSNNATELGNLGTNASGSTSSIAYALNADGTAVGFANKFNGNTSLGSRAVRWNASGTAATELGNLGTSGTGVSSTAAHAINDAGTIVGYARKYVGGAIQGDRAVRWTASDTVATELGNLGTSASGNTNSRAFALNSSGTAVGYAWKYSDGTYVGERAVRWDASGTAATELDNILGTDINGFASSYAYAVNTDGTAVGYSSKYIDGTYLGTRAVRWAAMGTDATELGNLGTNNAGNTFNEAYAVNTAGTCVGYALKYIDGTSVGSRAVRWDASGTDAIELGNLGTDDSGTTFSRAYAVNSAGTAVGYAEKRSGGANLGNRAVAWGVNGEAIDLNTLLSAADQPLWTLIEARGISDTGWVTGYGTFDPDGAGGLTAYNRVFLIQLPELTGGCNPADLACDNGTPLSIAPGCTNSSAGPNEGDYNAFFAADGFFFQAGLGIAAVGGSCDIACDNGSALSESPGCTNNGVNEGDYNCFFNNLFLPCV
;
A
#
# COMPACT_ATOMS: atom_id res chain seq x y z
N MET A 1 -5.19 42.80 -73.40
CA MET A 1 -6.55 42.39 -73.03
C MET A 1 -6.71 40.94 -73.47
N ALA A 2 -6.34 39.97 -72.65
CA ALA A 2 -7.09 39.39 -71.52
C ALA A 2 -8.08 38.31 -71.98
N ALA A 3 -7.65 37.04 -71.84
CA ALA A 3 -8.41 35.90 -71.29
C ALA A 3 -7.70 34.59 -71.66
N LYS A 4 -6.87 34.06 -70.75
CA LYS A 4 -6.34 32.68 -70.81
C LYS A 4 -7.18 31.83 -69.86
N SER A 5 -8.05 31.02 -70.42
CA SER A 5 -8.78 29.94 -69.73
C SER A 5 -7.84 28.75 -69.59
N ALA A 6 -7.39 28.43 -68.39
CA ALA A 6 -6.69 27.18 -68.08
C ALA A 6 -7.69 26.18 -67.47
N ARG A 7 -7.97 25.11 -68.21
CA ARG A 7 -8.63 23.90 -67.70
C ARG A 7 -7.62 23.11 -66.90
N TYR A 8 -7.88 22.86 -65.62
CA TYR A 8 -7.16 21.85 -64.85
C TYR A 8 -7.87 20.50 -65.03
N HIS A 9 -7.21 19.60 -65.77
CA HIS A 9 -7.50 18.17 -65.72
C HIS A 9 -6.82 17.61 -64.48
N ILE A 10 -7.61 17.13 -63.51
CA ILE A 10 -7.12 16.36 -62.37
C ILE A 10 -7.20 14.88 -62.78
N GLU A 11 -6.04 14.28 -63.07
CA GLU A 11 -5.91 12.83 -63.19
C GLU A 11 -5.81 12.24 -61.78
N PHE A 12 -6.82 11.48 -61.38
CA PHE A 12 -6.83 10.69 -60.16
C PHE A 12 -5.93 9.46 -60.38
N LEU A 13 -4.69 9.53 -59.91
CA LEU A 13 -3.76 8.40 -59.89
C LEU A 13 -4.06 7.55 -58.65
N THR A 14 -4.81 6.46 -58.84
CA THR A 14 -4.99 5.40 -57.83
C THR A 14 -3.66 4.75 -57.50
N CYS A 15 -3.05 5.14 -56.38
CA CYS A 15 -1.90 4.47 -55.79
C CYS A 15 -2.38 3.65 -54.58
N VAL A 16 -2.88 2.43 -54.83
CA VAL A 16 -3.13 1.44 -53.79
C VAL A 16 -1.79 0.79 -53.44
N ALA A 17 -1.03 1.43 -52.56
CA ALA A 17 0.11 0.81 -51.91
C ALA A 17 -0.42 -0.04 -50.74
N GLY A 18 -0.22 -1.36 -50.83
CA GLY A 18 -0.56 -2.29 -49.75
C GLY A 18 0.22 -1.97 -48.48
N MET A 19 -0.42 -1.27 -47.55
CA MET A 19 0.00 -1.25 -46.15
C MET A 19 -0.42 -2.58 -45.52
N THR A 20 0.46 -3.56 -45.56
CA THR A 20 0.39 -4.71 -44.67
C THR A 20 0.65 -4.17 -43.25
N LEU A 21 -0.42 -3.89 -42.50
CA LEU A 21 -0.33 -3.66 -41.06
C LEU A 21 0.18 -4.96 -40.43
N LEU A 22 1.50 -5.04 -40.21
CA LEU A 22 2.07 -5.96 -39.25
C LEU A 22 1.61 -5.48 -37.88
N ALA A 23 0.47 -6.00 -37.42
CA ALA A 23 0.10 -5.94 -36.02
C ALA A 23 1.17 -6.72 -35.24
N ALA A 24 2.26 -6.03 -34.89
CA ALA A 24 3.15 -6.52 -33.86
C ALA A 24 2.27 -6.66 -32.62
N ALA A 25 2.05 -7.89 -32.16
CA ALA A 25 1.44 -8.12 -30.88
C ALA A 25 2.25 -7.30 -29.87
N ALA A 26 1.63 -6.25 -29.32
CA ALA A 26 2.21 -5.48 -28.24
C ALA A 26 2.30 -6.45 -27.06
N GLY A 27 3.42 -7.17 -26.97
CA GLY A 27 3.70 -8.03 -25.84
C GLY A 27 3.67 -7.13 -24.61
N ALA A 28 2.81 -7.47 -23.64
CA ALA A 28 2.71 -6.72 -22.40
C ALA A 28 4.12 -6.55 -21.83
N GLN A 29 4.59 -5.30 -21.82
CA GLN A 29 5.92 -5.00 -21.31
C GLN A 29 5.92 -5.33 -19.82
N GLY A 30 6.82 -6.24 -19.41
CA GLY A 30 6.92 -6.63 -18.01
C GLY A 30 7.20 -5.42 -17.11
N ALA A 31 6.65 -5.43 -15.91
CA ALA A 31 6.86 -4.41 -14.91
C ALA A 31 8.36 -4.32 -14.55
N PRO A 32 8.96 -3.11 -14.57
CA PRO A 32 10.34 -2.94 -14.16
C PRO A 32 10.48 -3.24 -12.66
N ILE A 33 11.46 -4.07 -12.32
CA ILE A 33 11.84 -4.37 -10.93
C ILE A 33 13.19 -3.76 -10.60
N PHE A 34 13.28 -3.10 -9.45
CA PHE A 34 14.48 -2.49 -8.92
C PHE A 34 14.89 -3.24 -7.66
N GLY A 35 16.01 -3.96 -7.74
CA GLY A 35 16.55 -4.72 -6.63
C GLY A 35 17.31 -3.85 -5.62
N GLY A 36 17.39 -4.30 -4.37
CA GLY A 36 18.21 -3.75 -3.29
C GLY A 36 19.72 -3.74 -3.55
N LEU A 37 20.56 -3.64 -2.52
CA LEU A 37 22.01 -3.84 -2.70
C LEU A 37 22.31 -5.32 -3.01
N THR A 38 23.42 -5.61 -3.69
CA THR A 38 23.79 -6.97 -4.13
C THR A 38 24.66 -7.71 -3.11
N TYR A 39 24.66 -9.04 -3.19
CA TYR A 39 25.56 -9.94 -2.46
C TYR A 39 26.35 -10.79 -3.45
N ASP A 40 27.65 -10.91 -3.20
CA ASP A 40 28.54 -11.82 -3.89
C ASP A 40 28.81 -13.01 -2.97
N SER A 41 28.21 -14.16 -3.31
CA SER A 41 28.36 -15.40 -2.55
C SER A 41 29.75 -16.03 -2.66
N THR A 42 30.55 -15.68 -3.67
CA THR A 42 31.91 -16.18 -3.83
C THR A 42 32.86 -15.51 -2.83
N THR A 43 32.74 -14.20 -2.66
CA THR A 43 33.55 -13.44 -1.69
C THR A 43 32.91 -13.35 -0.31
N GLY A 44 31.61 -13.62 -0.20
CA GLY A 44 30.85 -13.41 1.03
C GLY A 44 30.72 -11.93 1.39
N THR A 45 30.66 -11.05 0.40
CA THR A 45 30.60 -9.60 0.58
C THR A 45 29.31 -9.02 0.00
N GLY A 46 28.82 -7.91 0.55
CA GLY A 46 27.61 -7.24 0.08
C GLY A 46 26.45 -7.34 1.05
N PHE A 47 25.22 -7.51 0.54
CA PHE A 47 24.00 -7.39 1.34
C PHE A 47 22.99 -8.50 1.06
N GLN A 48 22.54 -9.19 2.11
CA GLN A 48 21.50 -10.22 2.04
C GLN A 48 20.67 -10.24 3.32
N SER A 49 19.68 -11.13 3.39
CA SER A 49 18.78 -11.26 4.56
C SER A 49 18.02 -9.95 4.82
N PRO A 50 17.10 -9.58 3.92
CA PRO A 50 16.32 -8.37 4.04
C PRO A 50 15.42 -8.49 5.27
N PHE A 51 15.27 -7.37 5.95
CA PHE A 51 14.35 -7.21 7.05
C PHE A 51 13.42 -6.05 6.70
N LEU A 52 12.15 -6.39 6.47
CA LEU A 52 11.09 -5.41 6.40
C LEU A 52 10.34 -5.45 7.74
N PRO A 53 10.13 -4.29 8.39
CA PRO A 53 9.35 -4.21 9.61
C PRO A 53 8.01 -4.92 9.47
N SER A 54 7.64 -5.71 10.48
CA SER A 54 6.33 -6.36 10.53
C SER A 54 5.19 -5.37 10.80
N PHE A 55 5.50 -4.15 11.26
CA PHE A 55 4.54 -3.13 11.63
C PHE A 55 4.50 -2.03 10.56
N VAL A 56 3.37 -1.97 9.87
CA VAL A 56 2.91 -0.90 8.95
C VAL A 56 2.64 0.36 9.81
N PRO A 57 2.87 1.61 9.34
CA PRO A 57 2.88 2.03 7.94
C PRO A 57 4.20 2.62 7.39
N GLY A 58 4.44 2.41 6.09
CA GLY A 58 5.13 3.41 5.28
C GLY A 58 6.41 3.02 4.53
N ILE A 59 6.60 1.76 4.08
CA ILE A 59 7.84 1.37 3.39
C ILE A 59 7.96 1.83 1.92
N THR A 60 6.94 2.47 1.33
CA THR A 60 6.97 3.03 -0.03
C THR A 60 6.39 4.44 -0.07
N ALA A 61 7.06 5.37 -0.77
CA ALA A 61 6.50 6.66 -1.17
C ALA A 61 6.05 6.62 -2.64
N GLY A 62 5.01 7.38 -2.95
CA GLY A 62 4.41 7.54 -4.30
C GLY A 62 5.31 8.04 -5.42
N SER A 63 6.60 8.20 -5.18
CA SER A 63 7.56 8.72 -6.15
C SER A 63 8.59 7.67 -6.56
N GLY A 64 8.29 6.37 -6.52
CA GLY A 64 9.27 5.33 -6.85
C GLY A 64 10.44 5.26 -5.86
N ILE A 65 10.19 5.64 -4.62
CA ILE A 65 11.16 5.53 -3.53
C ILE A 65 10.61 4.55 -2.49
N GLY A 66 11.44 3.61 -2.08
CA GLY A 66 11.14 2.66 -1.02
C GLY A 66 12.20 2.70 0.08
N VAL A 67 11.87 2.16 1.25
CA VAL A 67 12.85 1.91 2.30
C VAL A 67 12.73 0.48 2.82
N GLY A 68 13.82 -0.02 3.35
CA GLY A 68 13.87 -1.33 3.99
C GLY A 68 15.17 -1.49 4.76
N SER A 69 15.51 -2.72 5.11
CA SER A 69 16.78 -3.03 5.74
C SER A 69 17.34 -4.35 5.24
N THR A 70 18.66 -4.54 5.34
CA THR A 70 19.34 -5.78 4.92
C THR A 70 20.63 -5.96 5.71
N THR A 71 21.10 -7.19 5.89
CA THR A 71 22.35 -7.46 6.61
C THR A 71 23.56 -7.27 5.70
N LYS A 72 24.54 -6.49 6.13
CA LYS A 72 25.79 -6.25 5.40
C LYS A 72 26.83 -7.31 5.78
N PHE A 73 27.56 -7.81 4.80
CA PHE A 73 28.62 -8.82 4.96
C PHE A 73 29.95 -8.34 4.38
N ASN A 74 31.04 -8.76 5.01
CA ASN A 74 32.40 -8.63 4.51
C ASN A 74 33.16 -9.94 4.80
N GLY A 75 33.47 -10.73 3.77
CA GLY A 75 34.17 -12.01 3.93
C GLY A 75 33.39 -13.00 4.80
N ASN A 76 32.09 -13.18 4.53
CA ASN A 76 31.13 -13.99 5.31
C ASN A 76 30.90 -13.50 6.77
N THR A 77 31.54 -12.42 7.19
CA THR A 77 31.31 -11.82 8.51
C THR A 77 30.17 -10.82 8.42
N SER A 78 29.11 -11.05 9.20
CA SER A 78 28.01 -10.08 9.32
C SER A 78 28.50 -8.82 10.04
N LEU A 79 28.34 -7.69 9.37
CA LEU A 79 28.51 -6.35 9.93
C LEU A 79 27.17 -5.82 10.50
N GLY A 80 26.13 -6.66 10.55
CA GLY A 80 24.81 -6.33 11.07
C GLY A 80 23.88 -5.64 10.06
N THR A 81 22.68 -5.30 10.53
CA THR A 81 21.59 -4.76 9.70
C THR A 81 21.85 -3.32 9.28
N ARG A 82 21.53 -2.99 8.04
CA ARG A 82 21.65 -1.66 7.44
C ARG A 82 20.33 -1.22 6.87
N ALA A 83 19.93 -0.01 7.19
CA ALA A 83 18.82 0.66 6.53
C ALA A 83 19.21 0.95 5.07
N VAL A 84 18.27 0.75 4.15
CA VAL A 84 18.48 0.99 2.71
C VAL A 84 17.32 1.80 2.14
N ARG A 85 17.63 2.66 1.18
CA ARG A 85 16.67 3.37 0.34
C ARG A 85 16.71 2.80 -1.07
N LEU A 86 15.56 2.46 -1.62
CA LEU A 86 15.37 2.04 -3.01
C LEU A 86 14.91 3.25 -3.82
N ASN A 87 15.43 3.43 -5.02
CA ASN A 87 15.04 4.52 -5.91
C ASN A 87 14.97 4.00 -7.35
N ALA A 88 13.76 4.00 -7.90
CA ALA A 88 13.49 3.55 -9.26
C ALA A 88 14.21 4.39 -10.33
N PHE A 89 14.53 5.65 -10.05
CA PHE A 89 15.15 6.55 -11.03
C PHE A 89 16.67 6.39 -11.15
N SER A 90 17.33 5.87 -10.11
CA SER A 90 18.79 5.70 -10.10
C SER A 90 19.22 4.26 -10.42
N ASN A 91 18.27 3.33 -10.55
CA ASN A 91 18.50 1.87 -10.59
C ASN A 91 19.37 1.35 -9.44
N ASN A 92 19.53 2.13 -8.35
CA ASN A 92 20.48 1.85 -7.30
C ASN A 92 19.83 1.99 -5.92
N ALA A 93 19.92 0.92 -5.14
CA ALA A 93 19.70 1.00 -3.70
C ALA A 93 20.88 1.73 -3.03
N THR A 94 20.58 2.49 -1.98
CA THR A 94 21.58 3.26 -1.23
C THR A 94 21.56 2.83 0.24
N GLU A 95 22.72 2.50 0.80
CA GLU A 95 22.89 2.29 2.25
C GLU A 95 22.69 3.62 2.98
N LEU A 96 21.76 3.65 3.92
CA LEU A 96 21.55 4.78 4.81
C LEU A 96 22.54 4.70 5.98
N GLY A 97 23.11 5.83 6.36
CA GLY A 97 24.14 5.97 7.38
C GLY A 97 23.65 5.57 8.78
N ASN A 98 24.59 5.39 9.69
CA ASN A 98 24.35 4.96 11.07
C ASN A 98 24.96 5.95 12.07
N LEU A 99 24.82 5.66 13.37
CA LEU A 99 25.37 6.48 14.48
C LEU A 99 26.65 5.85 15.07
N GLY A 100 27.49 5.29 14.21
CA GLY A 100 28.73 4.62 14.56
C GLY A 100 28.66 3.10 14.48
N THR A 101 29.83 2.49 14.64
CA THR A 101 30.06 1.05 14.62
C THR A 101 30.98 0.66 15.75
N ASN A 102 30.96 -0.61 16.15
CA ASN A 102 32.06 -1.16 16.96
C ASN A 102 33.35 -1.35 16.11
N ALA A 103 34.41 -1.87 16.73
CA ALA A 103 35.71 -2.10 16.09
C ALA A 103 35.68 -3.11 14.94
N SER A 104 34.68 -4.00 14.87
CA SER A 104 34.50 -4.90 13.72
C SER A 104 33.70 -4.26 12.59
N GLY A 105 33.31 -2.99 12.71
CA GLY A 105 32.42 -2.31 11.74
C GLY A 105 30.95 -2.73 11.88
N SER A 106 30.60 -3.46 12.94
CA SER A 106 29.25 -3.93 13.17
C SER A 106 28.35 -2.85 13.78
N THR A 107 27.12 -2.75 13.27
CA THR A 107 26.06 -1.88 13.80
C THR A 107 24.69 -2.41 13.36
N SER A 108 23.62 -1.77 13.82
CA SER A 108 22.26 -2.05 13.35
C SER A 108 21.57 -0.74 13.03
N SER A 109 20.96 -0.65 11.85
CA SER A 109 20.06 0.44 11.48
C SER A 109 18.91 -0.14 10.67
N ILE A 110 17.70 0.37 10.92
CA ILE A 110 16.48 -0.04 10.25
C ILE A 110 15.68 1.20 9.87
N ALA A 111 15.23 1.29 8.62
CA ALA A 111 14.24 2.27 8.18
C ALA A 111 12.84 1.67 8.26
N TYR A 112 11.93 2.40 8.90
CA TYR A 112 10.53 2.00 9.11
C TYR A 112 9.58 2.64 8.11
N ALA A 113 9.73 3.95 7.88
CA ALA A 113 8.83 4.72 7.03
C ALA A 113 9.56 5.79 6.22
N LEU A 114 8.89 6.29 5.18
CA LEU A 114 9.26 7.51 4.45
C LEU A 114 8.04 8.36 4.12
N ASN A 115 8.24 9.66 3.95
CA ASN A 115 7.22 10.59 3.44
C ASN A 115 7.34 10.80 1.92
N ALA A 116 6.42 11.56 1.32
CA ALA A 116 6.42 11.85 -0.11
C ALA A 116 7.69 12.56 -0.61
N ASP A 117 8.36 13.34 0.24
CA ASP A 117 9.63 13.98 -0.10
C ASP A 117 10.82 13.00 -0.15
N GLY A 118 10.66 11.76 0.32
CA GLY A 118 11.73 10.77 0.43
C GLY A 118 12.53 10.83 1.73
N THR A 119 12.08 11.63 2.70
CA THR A 119 12.65 11.64 4.05
C THR A 119 12.26 10.35 4.76
N ALA A 120 13.27 9.58 5.18
CA ALA A 120 13.08 8.31 5.85
C ALA A 120 13.28 8.43 7.36
N VAL A 121 12.59 7.60 8.14
CA VAL A 121 12.74 7.52 9.59
C VAL A 121 12.92 6.08 10.04
N GLY A 122 13.54 5.91 11.20
CA GLY A 122 13.85 4.59 11.71
C GLY A 122 14.57 4.58 13.04
N PHE A 123 15.47 3.63 13.21
CA PHE A 123 16.47 3.66 14.27
C PHE A 123 17.87 3.28 13.78
N ALA A 124 18.89 3.71 14.52
CA ALA A 124 20.26 3.24 14.39
C ALA A 124 20.89 3.03 15.77
N ASN A 125 21.76 2.03 15.91
CA ASN A 125 22.57 1.84 17.11
C ASN A 125 23.64 2.93 17.18
N LYS A 126 23.75 3.58 18.34
CA LYS A 126 24.78 4.56 18.62
C LYS A 126 25.97 3.91 19.29
N PHE A 127 27.17 4.21 18.81
CA PHE A 127 28.43 3.73 19.40
C PHE A 127 29.32 4.88 19.85
N ASN A 128 29.98 4.70 20.99
CA ASN A 128 31.13 5.49 21.40
C ASN A 128 32.34 4.56 21.51
N GLY A 129 33.16 4.51 20.45
CA GLY A 129 34.14 3.43 20.27
C GLY A 129 33.44 2.08 20.18
N ASN A 130 33.85 1.11 21.01
CA ASN A 130 33.25 -0.23 21.06
C ASN A 130 32.00 -0.34 21.95
N THR A 131 31.66 0.71 22.68
CA THR A 131 30.55 0.68 23.62
C THR A 131 29.26 1.10 22.91
N SER A 132 28.31 0.18 22.82
CA SER A 132 26.94 0.50 22.37
C SER A 132 26.24 1.35 23.41
N LEU A 133 25.70 2.49 22.97
CA LEU A 133 24.83 3.35 23.76
C LEU A 133 23.34 3.04 23.48
N GLY A 134 23.05 1.92 22.80
CA GLY A 134 21.70 1.47 22.47
C GLY A 134 21.12 2.11 21.21
N SER A 135 19.85 1.79 20.91
CA SER A 135 19.16 2.27 19.72
C SER A 135 18.73 3.74 19.85
N ARG A 136 18.82 4.47 18.74
CA ARG A 136 18.38 5.86 18.62
C ARG A 136 17.42 5.99 17.46
N ALA A 137 16.30 6.69 17.67
CA ALA A 137 15.46 7.15 16.60
C ALA A 137 16.31 8.05 15.68
N VAL A 138 16.16 7.88 14.37
CA VAL A 138 16.91 8.65 13.39
C VAL A 138 16.03 9.06 12.23
N ARG A 139 16.45 10.14 11.56
CA ARG A 139 15.93 10.60 10.28
C ARG A 139 17.04 10.63 9.25
N TRP A 140 16.73 10.24 8.03
CA TRP A 140 17.57 10.42 6.84
C TRP A 140 16.85 11.33 5.85
N ASN A 141 17.41 12.50 5.58
CA ASN A 141 16.83 13.45 4.63
C ASN A 141 16.79 12.84 3.20
N ALA A 142 15.88 13.33 2.36
CA ALA A 142 15.63 12.82 1.02
C ALA A 142 16.86 12.64 0.13
N SER A 143 17.74 13.65 0.09
CA SER A 143 18.95 13.64 -0.74
C SER A 143 20.19 13.07 -0.04
N GLY A 144 20.10 12.81 1.26
CA GLY A 144 21.24 12.43 2.09
C GLY A 144 21.19 10.98 2.58
N THR A 145 22.36 10.48 2.96
CA THR A 145 22.50 9.21 3.69
C THR A 145 22.89 9.42 5.15
N ALA A 146 23.29 10.62 5.57
CA ALA A 146 23.66 10.86 6.97
C ALA A 146 22.46 10.69 7.91
N ALA A 147 22.64 9.89 8.96
CA ALA A 147 21.64 9.75 10.02
C ALA A 147 21.64 10.98 10.92
N THR A 148 20.48 11.61 11.08
CA THR A 148 20.25 12.64 12.11
C THR A 148 19.63 11.96 13.32
N GLU A 149 20.31 11.95 14.46
CA GLU A 149 19.77 11.44 15.72
C GLU A 149 18.60 12.30 16.18
N LEU A 150 17.45 11.65 16.41
CA LEU A 150 16.31 12.23 17.09
C LEU A 150 16.49 12.01 18.60
N GLY A 151 16.06 12.99 19.38
CA GLY A 151 16.18 13.06 20.83
C GLY A 151 15.40 11.95 21.54
N ASN A 152 15.70 11.78 22.83
CA ASN A 152 15.16 10.74 23.68
C ASN A 152 14.59 11.32 24.98
N LEU A 153 13.96 10.47 25.81
CA LEU A 153 13.43 10.84 27.13
C LEU A 153 14.40 10.47 28.26
N GLY A 154 15.67 10.81 28.06
CA GLY A 154 16.77 10.51 28.98
C GLY A 154 17.55 9.24 28.63
N THR A 155 18.56 8.99 29.46
CA THR A 155 19.47 7.86 29.33
C THR A 155 19.72 7.20 30.69
N SER A 156 20.24 5.97 30.68
CA SER A 156 20.87 5.38 31.86
C SER A 156 22.06 6.22 32.33
N GLY A 157 22.61 5.90 33.50
CA GLY A 157 23.86 6.50 33.98
C GLY A 157 25.08 6.24 33.08
N THR A 158 24.99 5.28 32.14
CA THR A 158 26.03 4.97 31.14
C THR A 158 25.73 5.55 29.75
N GLY A 159 24.70 6.40 29.63
CA GLY A 159 24.30 7.00 28.36
C GLY A 159 23.48 6.07 27.44
N VAL A 160 23.05 4.91 27.93
CA VAL A 160 22.22 3.98 27.15
C VAL A 160 20.80 4.49 27.04
N SER A 161 20.22 4.43 25.85
CA SER A 161 18.78 4.67 25.61
C SER A 161 18.25 3.70 24.55
N SER A 162 16.94 3.63 24.40
CA SER A 162 16.28 2.87 23.34
C SER A 162 15.12 3.68 22.79
N THR A 163 15.24 4.12 21.55
CA THR A 163 14.24 4.93 20.87
C THR A 163 14.14 4.50 19.41
N ALA A 164 12.97 4.66 18.81
CA ALA A 164 12.73 4.40 17.39
C ALA A 164 11.63 5.31 16.85
N ALA A 165 11.76 5.75 15.60
CA ALA A 165 10.72 6.46 14.86
C ALA A 165 10.03 5.49 13.89
N HIS A 166 8.72 5.29 14.05
CA HIS A 166 7.97 4.31 13.26
C HIS A 166 7.31 4.90 12.02
N ALA A 167 6.79 6.14 12.10
CA ALA A 167 6.05 6.77 11.02
C ALA A 167 6.43 8.25 10.88
N ILE A 168 6.25 8.77 9.66
CA ILE A 168 6.46 10.17 9.28
C ILE A 168 5.35 10.59 8.30
N ASN A 169 4.81 11.80 8.43
CA ASN A 169 3.90 12.37 7.42
C ASN A 169 4.62 13.37 6.50
N ASP A 170 3.92 13.90 5.51
CA ASP A 170 4.50 14.83 4.53
C ASP A 170 4.90 16.17 5.15
N ALA A 171 4.26 16.59 6.25
CA ALA A 171 4.71 17.75 7.03
C ALA A 171 5.99 17.48 7.83
N GLY A 172 6.56 16.26 7.77
CA GLY A 172 7.76 15.86 8.49
C GLY A 172 7.54 15.63 9.99
N THR A 173 6.29 15.50 10.43
CA THR A 173 5.98 15.08 11.80
C THR A 173 6.26 13.60 11.93
N ILE A 174 6.98 13.22 12.98
CA ILE A 174 7.45 11.85 13.21
C ILE A 174 6.87 11.36 14.52
N VAL A 175 6.44 10.10 14.57
CA VAL A 175 6.07 9.44 15.83
C VAL A 175 6.77 8.10 16.01
N GLY A 176 6.83 7.63 17.25
CA GLY A 176 7.40 6.34 17.59
C GLY A 176 7.39 6.10 19.08
N TYR A 177 8.50 5.57 19.62
CA TYR A 177 8.65 5.39 21.06
C TYR A 177 10.04 5.78 21.55
N ALA A 178 10.11 6.11 22.84
CA ALA A 178 11.35 6.31 23.57
C ALA A 178 11.28 5.71 24.97
N ARG A 179 12.30 4.96 25.37
CA ARG A 179 12.46 4.51 26.75
C ARG A 179 12.77 5.70 27.65
N LYS A 180 11.92 5.93 28.66
CA LYS A 180 12.07 7.03 29.61
C LYS A 180 13.01 6.63 30.74
N TYR A 181 13.90 7.54 31.11
CA TYR A 181 14.80 7.41 32.25
C TYR A 181 14.61 8.57 33.22
N VAL A 182 14.49 8.26 34.52
CA VAL A 182 14.44 9.25 35.60
C VAL A 182 15.48 8.86 36.64
N GLY A 183 16.47 9.73 36.89
CA GLY A 183 17.61 9.40 37.76
C GLY A 183 18.41 8.19 37.29
N GLY A 184 18.41 7.90 35.98
CA GLY A 184 19.07 6.73 35.38
C GLY A 184 18.30 5.41 35.48
N ALA A 185 17.15 5.38 36.16
CA ALA A 185 16.26 4.21 36.23
C ALA A 185 15.23 4.23 35.09
N ILE A 186 14.96 3.05 34.52
CA ILE A 186 13.98 2.86 33.43
C ILE A 186 12.56 3.03 33.99
N GLN A 187 11.76 3.85 33.30
CA GLN A 187 10.33 4.08 33.59
C GLN A 187 9.41 3.43 32.54
N GLY A 188 9.98 2.57 31.68
CA GLY A 188 9.32 1.94 30.54
C GLY A 188 9.32 2.79 29.28
N ASP A 189 8.67 2.31 28.22
CA ASP A 189 8.62 2.98 26.93
C ASP A 189 7.48 4.01 26.89
N ARG A 190 7.68 5.10 26.16
CA ARG A 190 6.71 6.18 25.97
C ARG A 190 6.51 6.44 24.50
N ALA A 191 5.27 6.65 24.09
CA ALA A 191 4.98 7.21 22.79
C ALA A 191 5.59 8.62 22.73
N VAL A 192 6.18 8.97 21.59
CA VAL A 192 6.83 10.27 21.39
C VAL A 192 6.54 10.83 20.01
N ARG A 193 6.64 12.16 19.90
CA ARG A 193 6.54 12.92 18.66
C ARG A 193 7.79 13.78 18.47
N TRP A 194 8.25 13.90 17.23
CA TRP A 194 9.24 14.88 16.79
C TRP A 194 8.66 15.72 15.64
N THR A 195 9.07 16.98 15.54
CA THR A 195 8.67 17.86 14.44
C THR A 195 9.72 17.87 13.33
N ALA A 196 9.38 18.39 12.15
CA ALA A 196 10.29 18.39 11.01
C ALA A 196 11.62 19.13 11.28
N SER A 197 11.60 20.20 12.08
CA SER A 197 12.78 21.01 12.36
C SER A 197 13.50 20.65 13.66
N ASP A 198 12.86 19.90 14.54
CA ASP A 198 13.36 19.64 15.89
C ASP A 198 13.80 18.19 16.08
N THR A 199 14.82 17.99 16.91
CA THR A 199 15.23 16.69 17.39
C THR A 199 14.73 16.42 18.79
N VAL A 200 14.21 17.39 19.54
CA VAL A 200 13.69 17.16 20.90
C VAL A 200 12.44 16.25 20.85
N ALA A 201 12.46 15.17 21.63
CA ALA A 201 11.32 14.28 21.78
C ALA A 201 10.25 14.91 22.66
N THR A 202 9.03 15.02 22.13
CA THR A 202 7.84 15.36 22.93
C THR A 202 7.20 14.05 23.42
N GLU A 203 7.14 13.84 24.74
CA GLU A 203 6.44 12.71 25.34
C GLU A 203 4.93 12.84 25.10
N LEU A 204 4.34 11.81 24.49
CA LEU A 204 2.91 11.65 24.40
C LEU A 204 2.41 10.92 25.66
N GLY A 205 1.22 11.29 26.10
CA GLY A 205 0.56 10.80 27.31
C GLY A 205 0.27 9.30 27.26
N ASN A 206 -0.11 8.74 28.40
CA ASN A 206 -0.38 7.31 28.60
C ASN A 206 -1.69 7.12 29.39
N LEU A 207 -2.10 5.86 29.58
CA LEU A 207 -3.30 5.48 30.31
C LEU A 207 -2.99 5.05 31.76
N GLY A 208 -2.12 5.82 32.41
CA GLY A 208 -1.67 5.57 33.77
C GLY A 208 -0.33 4.84 33.85
N THR A 209 0.13 4.68 35.10
CA THR A 209 1.40 4.03 35.43
C THR A 209 1.24 3.10 36.62
N SER A 210 2.19 2.17 36.78
CA SER A 210 2.38 1.48 38.06
C SER A 210 2.73 2.48 39.17
N ALA A 211 2.72 2.00 40.42
CA ALA A 211 3.17 2.79 41.58
C ALA A 211 4.63 3.28 41.47
N SER A 212 5.46 2.63 40.66
CA SER A 212 6.85 3.02 40.41
C SER A 212 7.03 3.94 39.21
N GLY A 213 5.95 4.39 38.56
CA GLY A 213 5.99 5.23 37.36
C GLY A 213 6.19 4.46 36.04
N ASN A 214 6.16 3.12 36.08
CA ASN A 214 6.34 2.31 34.88
C ASN A 214 5.07 2.26 34.03
N THR A 215 5.23 2.42 32.72
CA THR A 215 4.19 2.14 31.72
C THR A 215 4.83 1.85 30.37
N ASN A 216 4.05 1.43 29.39
CA ASN A 216 4.48 1.19 28.02
C ASN A 216 3.48 1.83 27.08
N SER A 217 3.94 2.69 26.18
CA SER A 217 3.13 3.23 25.10
C SER A 217 3.97 3.41 23.86
N ARG A 218 3.38 3.19 22.69
CA ARG A 218 4.05 3.33 21.40
C ARG A 218 3.06 3.87 20.38
N ALA A 219 3.49 4.86 19.60
CA ALA A 219 2.79 5.26 18.39
C ALA A 219 3.35 4.47 17.19
N PHE A 220 2.45 3.96 16.34
CA PHE A 220 2.81 3.19 15.14
C PHE A 220 2.58 3.98 13.87
N ALA A 221 1.45 4.67 13.77
CA ALA A 221 1.03 5.39 12.59
C ALA A 221 0.69 6.85 12.91
N LEU A 222 0.78 7.70 11.89
CA LEU A 222 0.21 9.04 11.92
C LEU A 222 -0.37 9.40 10.56
N ASN A 223 -1.38 10.26 10.54
CA ASN A 223 -1.97 10.76 9.29
C ASN A 223 -1.39 12.12 8.86
N SER A 224 -1.84 12.63 7.71
CA SER A 224 -1.40 13.92 7.16
C SER A 224 -1.64 15.10 8.12
N SER A 225 -2.67 15.03 8.96
CA SER A 225 -2.98 16.05 9.97
C SER A 225 -2.11 15.97 11.22
N GLY A 226 -1.33 14.89 11.40
CA GLY A 226 -0.48 14.68 12.58
C GLY A 226 -1.15 13.92 13.74
N THR A 227 -2.38 13.44 13.53
CA THR A 227 -3.06 12.52 14.47
C THR A 227 -2.33 11.19 14.46
N ALA A 228 -1.90 10.74 15.63
CA ALA A 228 -1.14 9.51 15.80
C ALA A 228 -1.98 8.43 16.49
N VAL A 229 -1.72 7.17 16.15
CA VAL A 229 -2.38 6.02 16.79
C VAL A 229 -1.36 4.94 17.18
N GLY A 230 -1.74 4.11 18.15
CA GLY A 230 -0.90 3.02 18.62
C GLY A 230 -1.53 2.27 19.78
N TYR A 231 -0.73 1.94 20.80
CA TYR A 231 -1.21 1.34 22.04
C TYR A 231 -0.57 1.95 23.28
N ALA A 232 -1.23 1.79 24.43
CA ALA A 232 -0.70 2.08 25.75
C ALA A 232 -1.13 1.02 26.77
N TRP A 233 -0.28 0.76 27.76
CA TRP A 233 -0.65 0.00 28.95
C TRP A 233 -1.59 0.84 29.81
N LYS A 234 -2.72 0.24 30.17
CA LYS A 234 -3.70 0.85 31.07
C LYS A 234 -3.46 0.38 32.50
N TYR A 235 -3.46 1.32 33.43
CA TYR A 235 -3.37 1.05 34.86
C TYR A 235 -4.61 1.59 35.56
N SER A 236 -5.22 0.75 36.42
CA SER A 236 -6.27 1.15 37.36
C SER A 236 -5.73 0.95 38.77
N ASP A 237 -5.66 2.03 39.55
CA ASP A 237 -5.10 2.00 40.92
C ASP A 237 -3.71 1.36 41.00
N GLY A 238 -2.86 1.62 39.99
CA GLY A 238 -1.51 1.08 39.90
C GLY A 238 -1.42 -0.39 39.45
N THR A 239 -2.55 -1.05 39.20
CA THR A 239 -2.64 -2.42 38.66
C THR A 239 -2.79 -2.38 37.15
N TYR A 240 -1.97 -3.16 36.44
CA TYR A 240 -2.04 -3.27 34.98
C TYR A 240 -3.29 -4.05 34.56
N VAL A 241 -4.13 -3.43 33.72
CA VAL A 241 -5.39 -4.00 33.21
C VAL A 241 -5.36 -4.21 31.70
N GLY A 242 -4.16 -4.36 31.13
CA GLY A 242 -3.96 -4.72 29.72
C GLY A 242 -3.60 -3.56 28.80
N GLU A 243 -3.60 -3.85 27.51
CA GLU A 243 -3.14 -2.94 26.44
C GLU A 243 -4.36 -2.34 25.76
N ARG A 244 -4.31 -1.04 25.49
CA ARG A 244 -5.41 -0.31 24.89
C ARG A 244 -4.94 0.42 23.64
N ALA A 245 -5.74 0.33 22.59
CA ALA A 245 -5.60 1.20 21.44
C ALA A 245 -5.75 2.65 21.91
N VAL A 246 -4.90 3.53 21.39
CA VAL A 246 -4.89 4.95 21.78
C VAL A 246 -4.70 5.82 20.56
N ARG A 247 -5.26 7.02 20.65
CA ARG A 247 -5.08 8.14 19.72
C ARG A 247 -4.46 9.31 20.46
N TRP A 248 -3.55 10.01 19.77
CA TRP A 248 -3.00 11.29 20.21
C TRP A 248 -3.27 12.32 19.13
N ASP A 249 -4.05 13.35 19.46
CA ASP A 249 -4.39 14.41 18.54
C ASP A 249 -3.17 15.22 18.13
N ALA A 250 -3.22 15.82 16.93
CA ALA A 250 -2.10 16.51 16.31
C ALA A 250 -1.47 17.63 17.17
N SER A 251 -2.30 18.41 17.87
CA SER A 251 -1.86 19.51 18.73
C SER A 251 -1.68 19.11 20.19
N GLY A 252 -2.10 17.91 20.58
CA GLY A 252 -2.15 17.45 21.95
C GLY A 252 -1.05 16.43 22.28
N THR A 253 -0.84 16.23 23.58
CA THR A 253 -0.09 15.09 24.11
C THR A 253 -0.99 14.13 24.88
N ALA A 254 -2.22 14.49 25.23
CA ALA A 254 -3.11 13.58 25.97
C ALA A 254 -3.40 12.31 25.15
N ALA A 255 -3.34 11.16 25.82
CA ALA A 255 -3.79 9.90 25.23
C ALA A 255 -5.30 9.80 25.34
N THR A 256 -5.97 9.63 24.20
CA THR A 256 -7.38 9.24 24.14
C THR A 256 -7.42 7.73 23.98
N GLU A 257 -7.95 7.02 24.97
CA GLU A 257 -8.26 5.60 24.84
C GLU A 257 -9.31 5.41 23.73
N LEU A 258 -8.99 4.60 22.73
CA LEU A 258 -9.92 4.19 21.69
C LEU A 258 -10.75 3.02 22.26
N ASP A 259 -11.70 3.41 23.10
CA ASP A 259 -12.51 2.56 23.97
C ASP A 259 -13.46 1.58 23.23
N ASN A 260 -14.18 0.77 24.01
CA ASN A 260 -14.96 -0.40 23.61
C ASN A 260 -14.11 -1.50 22.97
N ILE A 261 -13.09 -1.91 23.73
CA ILE A 261 -12.72 -3.32 23.81
C ILE A 261 -13.98 -4.19 23.76
N LEU A 262 -13.95 -5.27 22.98
CA LEU A 262 -15.13 -6.11 22.75
C LEU A 262 -15.38 -7.01 23.98
N GLY A 263 -15.44 -6.41 25.17
CA GLY A 263 -15.39 -7.02 26.50
C GLY A 263 -14.01 -6.99 27.17
N THR A 264 -13.99 -7.32 28.46
CA THR A 264 -12.79 -7.64 29.25
C THR A 264 -12.89 -9.06 29.82
N ASP A 265 -11.77 -9.59 30.29
CA ASP A 265 -11.83 -10.67 31.28
C ASP A 265 -12.45 -10.17 32.61
N ILE A 266 -12.56 -11.08 33.59
CA ILE A 266 -13.12 -10.76 34.92
C ILE A 266 -12.30 -9.75 35.73
N ASN A 267 -11.04 -9.51 35.36
CA ASN A 267 -10.12 -8.58 36.02
C ASN A 267 -10.03 -7.23 35.29
N GLY A 268 -10.84 -7.01 34.24
CA GLY A 268 -10.76 -5.81 33.41
C GLY A 268 -9.63 -5.86 32.36
N PHE A 269 -8.99 -7.01 32.18
CA PHE A 269 -7.94 -7.19 31.18
C PHE A 269 -8.52 -7.25 29.77
N ALA A 270 -7.87 -6.53 28.85
CA ALA A 270 -8.09 -6.64 27.42
C ALA A 270 -6.82 -6.24 26.67
N SER A 271 -6.71 -6.62 25.38
CA SER A 271 -5.62 -6.22 24.50
C SER A 271 -6.21 -5.62 23.22
N SER A 272 -5.82 -4.40 22.88
CA SER A 272 -6.21 -3.74 21.64
C SER A 272 -5.10 -2.83 21.15
N TYR A 273 -4.99 -2.74 19.82
CA TYR A 273 -3.93 -2.02 19.11
C TYR A 273 -4.55 -1.29 17.92
N ALA A 274 -4.16 -0.03 17.71
CA ALA A 274 -4.41 0.67 16.46
C ALA A 274 -3.13 0.68 15.61
N TYR A 275 -3.17 0.07 14.43
CA TYR A 275 -2.02 -0.10 13.55
C TYR A 275 -1.91 0.98 12.49
N ALA A 276 -3.03 1.46 11.97
CA ALA A 276 -3.06 2.46 10.91
C ALA A 276 -4.16 3.50 11.15
N VAL A 277 -3.98 4.68 10.56
CA VAL A 277 -4.93 5.79 10.57
C VAL A 277 -4.91 6.46 9.21
N ASN A 278 -6.09 6.71 8.62
CA ASN A 278 -6.18 7.41 7.33
C ASN A 278 -6.20 8.94 7.49
N THR A 279 -6.26 9.65 6.37
CA THR A 279 -6.30 11.12 6.30
C THR A 279 -7.44 11.73 7.12
N ASP A 280 -8.58 11.05 7.17
CA ASP A 280 -9.78 11.52 7.86
C ASP A 280 -9.72 11.25 9.38
N GLY A 281 -8.76 10.44 9.83
CA GLY A 281 -8.58 10.06 11.23
C GLY A 281 -9.21 8.72 11.61
N THR A 282 -9.83 8.02 10.65
CA THR A 282 -10.32 6.65 10.86
C THR A 282 -9.15 5.73 11.12
N ALA A 283 -9.17 5.05 12.27
CA ALA A 283 -8.12 4.13 12.70
C ALA A 283 -8.59 2.67 12.60
N VAL A 284 -7.64 1.77 12.38
CA VAL A 284 -7.90 0.32 12.32
C VAL A 284 -6.86 -0.45 13.09
N GLY A 285 -7.21 -1.67 13.49
CA GLY A 285 -6.30 -2.57 14.16
C GLY A 285 -7.02 -3.82 14.66
N TYR A 286 -6.77 -4.19 15.91
CA TYR A 286 -7.44 -5.32 16.54
C TYR A 286 -7.87 -5.05 17.99
N SER A 287 -8.82 -5.85 18.45
CA SER A 287 -9.23 -5.94 19.86
C SER A 287 -9.53 -7.38 20.25
N SER A 288 -9.13 -7.79 21.46
CA SER A 288 -9.56 -9.04 22.07
C SER A 288 -11.05 -8.98 22.40
N LYS A 289 -11.78 -10.05 22.07
CA LYS A 289 -13.21 -10.17 22.39
C LYS A 289 -13.41 -11.06 23.62
N TYR A 290 -14.23 -10.58 24.56
CA TYR A 290 -14.66 -11.31 25.73
C TYR A 290 -16.19 -11.23 25.88
N ILE A 291 -16.82 -12.34 26.19
CA ILE A 291 -18.22 -12.39 26.61
C ILE A 291 -18.26 -13.09 27.96
N ASP A 292 -18.81 -12.42 28.97
CA ASP A 292 -18.86 -12.91 30.36
C ASP A 292 -17.49 -13.38 30.88
N GLY A 293 -16.43 -12.62 30.55
CA GLY A 293 -15.05 -12.92 30.94
C GLY A 293 -14.37 -14.03 30.12
N THR A 294 -15.07 -14.68 29.19
CA THR A 294 -14.51 -15.73 28.33
C THR A 294 -13.91 -15.14 27.06
N TYR A 295 -12.63 -15.40 26.81
CA TYR A 295 -11.95 -14.97 25.59
C TYR A 295 -12.50 -15.70 24.36
N LEU A 296 -12.89 -14.94 23.34
CA LEU A 296 -13.41 -15.43 22.06
C LEU A 296 -12.46 -15.14 20.90
N GLY A 297 -11.19 -14.84 21.16
CA GLY A 297 -10.20 -14.55 20.12
C GLY A 297 -10.03 -13.07 19.79
N THR A 298 -9.27 -12.81 18.73
CA THR A 298 -8.93 -11.46 18.25
C THR A 298 -9.89 -11.03 17.14
N ARG A 299 -10.34 -9.78 17.18
CA ARG A 299 -11.20 -9.18 16.15
C ARG A 299 -10.52 -8.01 15.49
N ALA A 300 -10.68 -7.92 14.18
CA ALA A 300 -10.36 -6.70 13.46
C ALA A 300 -11.37 -5.63 13.89
N VAL A 301 -10.91 -4.41 14.10
CA VAL A 301 -11.77 -3.30 14.53
C VAL A 301 -11.42 -2.02 13.80
N ARG A 302 -12.41 -1.13 13.71
CA ARG A 302 -12.29 0.23 13.17
C ARG A 302 -12.81 1.24 14.19
N TRP A 303 -12.10 2.35 14.34
CA TRP A 303 -12.51 3.50 15.15
C TRP A 303 -12.71 4.71 14.25
N ALA A 304 -13.86 5.36 14.38
CA ALA A 304 -14.15 6.59 13.64
C ALA A 304 -13.24 7.74 14.10
N ALA A 305 -13.00 8.70 13.21
CA ALA A 305 -12.09 9.83 13.39
C ALA A 305 -12.16 10.54 14.74
N MET A 306 -13.38 10.82 15.20
CA MET A 306 -13.65 11.49 16.48
C MET A 306 -14.27 10.56 17.52
N GLY A 307 -14.60 9.34 17.12
CA GLY A 307 -15.17 8.33 18.00
C GLY A 307 -14.10 7.65 18.83
N THR A 308 -14.51 7.10 19.96
CA THR A 308 -13.72 6.14 20.72
C THR A 308 -14.26 4.73 20.59
N ASP A 309 -15.53 4.54 20.23
CA ASP A 309 -16.13 3.21 20.12
C ASP A 309 -15.54 2.38 18.96
N ALA A 310 -15.12 1.16 19.29
CA ALA A 310 -14.71 0.19 18.29
C ALA A 310 -15.92 -0.38 17.53
N THR A 311 -15.84 -0.35 16.20
CA THR A 311 -16.70 -1.15 15.33
C THR A 311 -16.01 -2.48 15.04
N GLU A 312 -16.58 -3.60 15.49
CA GLU A 312 -16.10 -4.94 15.13
C GLU A 312 -16.25 -5.16 13.62
N LEU A 313 -15.14 -5.45 12.97
CA LEU A 313 -15.12 -5.88 11.58
C LEU A 313 -15.35 -7.40 11.55
N GLY A 314 -16.15 -7.84 10.60
CA GLY A 314 -16.59 -9.21 10.40
C GLY A 314 -15.41 -10.18 10.18
N ASN A 315 -15.72 -11.48 10.22
CA ASN A 315 -14.74 -12.56 10.13
C ASN A 315 -15.18 -13.61 9.09
N LEU A 316 -14.30 -14.56 8.81
CA LEU A 316 -14.58 -15.68 7.89
C LEU A 316 -14.98 -16.96 8.65
N GLY A 317 -15.82 -16.80 9.67
CA GLY A 317 -16.30 -17.87 10.52
C GLY A 317 -15.56 -17.98 11.86
N THR A 318 -16.01 -18.93 12.68
CA THR A 318 -15.48 -19.22 14.01
C THR A 318 -15.33 -20.73 14.22
N ASN A 319 -14.52 -21.12 15.20
CA ASN A 319 -14.58 -22.49 15.71
C ASN A 319 -15.87 -22.76 16.50
N ASN A 320 -16.06 -23.99 16.97
CA ASN A 320 -17.25 -24.42 17.74
C ASN A 320 -17.45 -23.68 19.07
N ALA A 321 -16.42 -23.00 19.58
CA ALA A 321 -16.48 -22.18 20.79
C ALA A 321 -16.62 -20.67 20.48
N GLY A 322 -16.88 -20.28 19.23
CA GLY A 322 -17.01 -18.89 18.81
C GLY A 322 -15.67 -18.14 18.68
N ASN A 323 -14.54 -18.85 18.72
CA ASN A 323 -13.22 -18.23 18.59
C ASN A 323 -12.86 -17.97 17.12
N THR A 324 -12.25 -16.83 16.87
CA THR A 324 -11.63 -16.48 15.57
C THR A 324 -10.49 -15.49 15.79
N PHE A 325 -9.65 -15.29 14.76
CA PHE A 325 -8.51 -14.39 14.80
C PHE A 325 -8.47 -13.57 13.51
N ASN A 326 -8.65 -12.27 13.65
CA ASN A 326 -8.67 -11.33 12.52
C ASN A 326 -8.00 -10.03 12.96
N GLU A 327 -7.25 -9.41 12.06
CA GLU A 327 -6.57 -8.14 12.29
C GLU A 327 -6.68 -7.27 11.04
N ALA A 328 -6.95 -5.97 11.21
CA ALA A 328 -6.86 -4.98 10.14
C ALA A 328 -5.52 -4.25 10.22
N TYR A 329 -4.72 -4.29 9.16
CA TYR A 329 -3.37 -3.73 9.13
C TYR A 329 -3.29 -2.34 8.51
N ALA A 330 -4.12 -2.06 7.52
CA ALA A 330 -4.09 -0.80 6.79
C ALA A 330 -5.50 -0.31 6.46
N VAL A 331 -5.61 1.00 6.30
CA VAL A 331 -6.83 1.70 5.89
C VAL A 331 -6.44 2.80 4.90
N ASN A 332 -7.15 2.90 3.78
CA ASN A 332 -6.92 3.95 2.79
C ASN A 332 -7.76 5.21 3.07
N THR A 333 -7.61 6.22 2.21
CA THR A 333 -8.34 7.49 2.31
C THR A 333 -9.85 7.31 2.23
N ALA A 334 -10.35 6.36 1.43
CA ALA A 334 -11.77 6.05 1.34
C ALA A 334 -12.33 5.32 2.58
N GLY A 335 -11.48 4.84 3.49
CA GLY A 335 -11.89 4.06 4.67
C GLY A 335 -11.95 2.55 4.43
N THR A 336 -11.55 2.08 3.24
CA THR A 336 -11.37 0.65 2.95
C THR A 336 -10.21 0.10 3.75
N CYS A 337 -10.47 -0.99 4.46
CA CYS A 337 -9.51 -1.61 5.37
C CYS A 337 -9.06 -2.96 4.80
N VAL A 338 -7.81 -3.34 5.02
CA VAL A 338 -7.29 -4.67 4.64
C VAL A 338 -6.52 -5.32 5.78
N GLY A 339 -6.43 -6.64 5.74
CA GLY A 339 -5.72 -7.41 6.76
C GLY A 339 -5.78 -8.90 6.52
N TYR A 340 -6.00 -9.67 7.59
CA TYR A 340 -6.26 -11.10 7.48
C TYR A 340 -7.34 -11.58 8.46
N ALA A 341 -7.95 -12.72 8.13
CA ALA A 341 -8.88 -13.47 8.96
C ALA A 341 -8.56 -14.96 8.93
N LEU A 342 -8.73 -15.69 10.03
CA LEU A 342 -8.79 -17.15 9.97
C LEU A 342 -10.14 -17.58 9.41
N LYS A 343 -10.10 -18.43 8.38
CA LYS A 343 -11.30 -18.99 7.77
C LYS A 343 -11.66 -20.31 8.44
N TYR A 344 -12.93 -20.44 8.83
CA TYR A 344 -13.48 -21.67 9.42
C TYR A 344 -14.57 -22.25 8.54
N ILE A 345 -14.50 -23.57 8.33
CA ILE A 345 -15.56 -24.37 7.69
C ILE A 345 -15.94 -25.45 8.70
N ASP A 346 -17.22 -25.49 9.09
CA ASP A 346 -17.74 -26.42 10.10
C ASP A 346 -16.90 -26.46 11.41
N GLY A 347 -16.47 -25.27 11.85
CA GLY A 347 -15.69 -25.09 13.08
C GLY A 347 -14.20 -25.45 12.98
N THR A 348 -13.72 -25.89 11.81
CA THR A 348 -12.31 -26.23 11.56
C THR A 348 -11.62 -25.13 10.76
N SER A 349 -10.43 -24.71 11.20
CA SER A 349 -9.65 -23.69 10.49
C SER A 349 -9.07 -24.26 9.19
N VAL A 350 -9.28 -23.56 8.08
CA VAL A 350 -8.68 -23.85 6.76
C VAL A 350 -7.60 -22.81 6.41
N GLY A 351 -6.96 -22.24 7.44
CA GLY A 351 -5.84 -21.30 7.32
C GLY A 351 -6.26 -19.83 7.31
N SER A 352 -5.28 -18.94 7.11
CA SER A 352 -5.52 -17.49 7.06
C SER A 352 -5.87 -17.03 5.65
N ARG A 353 -6.69 -16.00 5.55
CA ARG A 353 -7.06 -15.34 4.29
C ARG A 353 -6.79 -13.86 4.38
N ALA A 354 -6.24 -13.29 3.32
CA ALA A 354 -6.30 -11.87 3.06
C ALA A 354 -7.76 -11.46 2.97
N VAL A 355 -8.12 -10.37 3.63
CA VAL A 355 -9.49 -9.86 3.67
C VAL A 355 -9.51 -8.36 3.45
N ARG A 356 -10.63 -7.89 2.92
CA ARG A 356 -10.99 -6.47 2.82
C ARG A 356 -12.28 -6.23 3.60
N TRP A 357 -12.37 -5.06 4.20
CA TRP A 357 -13.62 -4.51 4.73
C TRP A 357 -13.86 -3.17 4.06
N ASP A 358 -15.03 -3.01 3.44
CA ASP A 358 -15.38 -1.77 2.76
C ASP A 358 -15.65 -0.64 3.76
N ALA A 359 -15.57 0.60 3.29
CA ALA A 359 -15.58 1.80 4.12
C ALA A 359 -16.81 1.93 5.04
N SER A 360 -17.99 1.62 4.55
CA SER A 360 -19.24 1.64 5.31
C SER A 360 -19.63 0.28 5.88
N GLY A 361 -19.02 -0.80 5.40
CA GLY A 361 -19.37 -2.17 5.74
C GLY A 361 -18.61 -2.68 6.95
N THR A 362 -19.11 -3.78 7.51
CA THR A 362 -18.39 -4.62 8.47
C THR A 362 -18.12 -6.01 7.91
N ASP A 363 -18.73 -6.42 6.80
CA ASP A 363 -18.56 -7.77 6.29
C ASP A 363 -17.13 -8.00 5.79
N ALA A 364 -16.54 -9.13 6.18
CA ALA A 364 -15.25 -9.54 5.67
C ALA A 364 -15.39 -10.09 4.26
N ILE A 365 -14.74 -9.44 3.31
CA ILE A 365 -14.64 -9.91 1.93
C ILE A 365 -13.33 -10.68 1.82
N GLU A 366 -13.42 -12.00 1.62
CA GLU A 366 -12.25 -12.84 1.34
C GLU A 366 -11.63 -12.43 0.01
N LEU A 367 -10.36 -12.04 0.04
CA LEU A 367 -9.59 -11.78 -1.18
C LEU A 367 -9.12 -13.10 -1.78
N GLY A 368 -8.94 -13.12 -3.10
CA GLY A 368 -8.50 -14.28 -3.86
C GLY A 368 -7.19 -14.87 -3.36
N ASN A 369 -6.94 -16.13 -3.70
CA ASN A 369 -5.73 -16.87 -3.35
C ASN A 369 -5.05 -17.45 -4.60
N LEU A 370 -3.81 -17.94 -4.44
CA LEU A 370 -3.04 -18.59 -5.50
C LEU A 370 -3.13 -20.13 -5.40
N GLY A 371 -4.29 -20.64 -4.99
CA GLY A 371 -4.58 -22.05 -4.82
C GLY A 371 -4.77 -22.48 -3.36
N THR A 372 -5.30 -23.69 -3.19
CA THR A 372 -5.50 -24.38 -1.91
C THR A 372 -4.98 -25.82 -1.99
N ASP A 373 -4.85 -26.51 -0.85
CA ASP A 373 -4.86 -27.98 -0.89
C ASP A 373 -6.26 -28.56 -1.01
N ASP A 374 -6.33 -29.89 -1.04
CA ASP A 374 -7.55 -30.69 -1.12
C ASP A 374 -8.50 -30.47 0.08
N SER A 375 -8.00 -29.94 1.20
CA SER A 375 -8.80 -29.55 2.36
C SER A 375 -9.30 -28.10 2.29
N GLY A 376 -8.94 -27.37 1.23
CA GLY A 376 -9.20 -25.94 1.12
C GLY A 376 -8.22 -25.07 1.92
N THR A 377 -7.16 -25.64 2.49
CA THR A 377 -6.19 -24.90 3.30
C THR A 377 -5.25 -24.07 2.42
N THR A 378 -5.03 -22.82 2.83
CA THR A 378 -4.03 -21.90 2.25
C THR A 378 -3.74 -20.79 3.25
N PHE A 379 -2.76 -19.94 2.96
CA PHE A 379 -2.41 -18.79 3.79
C PHE A 379 -2.20 -17.56 2.91
N SER A 380 -2.95 -16.50 3.17
CA SER A 380 -2.71 -15.18 2.60
C SER A 380 -2.93 -14.08 3.64
N ARG A 381 -2.31 -12.92 3.42
CA ARG A 381 -2.47 -11.69 4.21
C ARG A 381 -2.30 -10.47 3.32
N ALA A 382 -3.14 -9.44 3.49
CA ALA A 382 -2.95 -8.12 2.90
C ALA A 382 -2.38 -7.17 3.95
N TYR A 383 -1.27 -6.49 3.65
CA TYR A 383 -0.59 -5.60 4.61
C TYR A 383 -0.81 -4.12 4.36
N ALA A 384 -0.99 -3.73 3.09
CA ALA A 384 -1.13 -2.34 2.70
C ALA A 384 -2.20 -2.20 1.63
N VAL A 385 -2.82 -1.03 1.58
CA VAL A 385 -3.83 -0.64 0.58
C VAL A 385 -3.59 0.82 0.21
N ASN A 386 -3.67 1.14 -1.07
CA ASN A 386 -3.55 2.52 -1.56
C ASN A 386 -4.92 3.20 -1.71
N SER A 387 -4.94 4.48 -2.06
CA SER A 387 -6.17 5.27 -2.27
C SER A 387 -7.11 4.68 -3.33
N ALA A 388 -6.59 4.03 -4.37
CA ALA A 388 -7.38 3.34 -5.39
C ALA A 388 -8.03 2.02 -4.90
N GLY A 389 -7.72 1.58 -3.68
CA GLY A 389 -8.24 0.33 -3.12
C GLY A 389 -7.45 -0.91 -3.53
N THR A 390 -6.32 -0.76 -4.21
CA THR A 390 -5.39 -1.86 -4.51
C THR A 390 -4.65 -2.25 -3.25
N ALA A 391 -4.77 -3.51 -2.87
CA ALA A 391 -4.09 -4.10 -1.72
C ALA A 391 -2.85 -4.90 -2.15
N VAL A 392 -1.86 -5.02 -1.27
CA VAL A 392 -0.69 -5.88 -1.50
C VAL A 392 -0.34 -6.69 -0.26
N GLY A 393 0.35 -7.82 -0.48
CA GLY A 393 0.66 -8.76 0.59
C GLY A 393 1.38 -10.01 0.10
N TYR A 394 1.03 -11.15 0.69
CA TYR A 394 1.46 -12.46 0.19
C TYR A 394 0.31 -13.47 0.16
N ALA A 395 0.49 -14.50 -0.66
CA ALA A 395 -0.29 -15.73 -0.61
C ALA A 395 0.60 -16.96 -0.83
N GLU A 396 0.25 -18.09 -0.25
CA GLU A 396 0.81 -19.39 -0.64
C GLU A 396 0.36 -19.75 -2.05
N LYS A 397 1.31 -20.07 -2.92
CA LYS A 397 1.02 -20.64 -4.23
C LYS A 397 0.88 -22.14 -4.08
N ARG A 398 -0.25 -22.70 -4.53
CA ARG A 398 -0.50 -24.14 -4.51
C ARG A 398 -0.90 -24.64 -5.89
N SER A 399 -0.42 -25.83 -6.25
CA SER A 399 -0.75 -26.49 -7.51
C SER A 399 -0.90 -27.98 -7.27
N GLY A 400 -2.07 -28.55 -7.56
CA GLY A 400 -2.38 -29.95 -7.24
C GLY A 400 -2.20 -30.26 -5.75
N GLY A 401 -2.54 -29.30 -4.89
CA GLY A 401 -2.40 -29.36 -3.43
C GLY A 401 -0.99 -29.22 -2.86
N ALA A 402 0.07 -29.26 -3.69
CA ALA A 402 1.43 -29.03 -3.25
C ALA A 402 1.70 -27.53 -3.01
N ASN A 403 2.33 -27.19 -1.89
CA ASN A 403 2.78 -25.82 -1.59
C ASN A 403 4.07 -25.50 -2.37
N LEU A 404 3.99 -24.51 -3.26
CA LEU A 404 5.11 -24.00 -4.06
C LEU A 404 5.80 -22.80 -3.40
N GLY A 405 5.43 -22.48 -2.16
CA GLY A 405 5.94 -21.38 -1.35
C GLY A 405 5.10 -20.11 -1.45
N ASN A 406 5.49 -19.13 -0.65
CA ASN A 406 4.86 -17.81 -0.62
C ASN A 406 5.18 -17.02 -1.90
N ARG A 407 4.24 -16.20 -2.34
CA ARG A 407 4.39 -15.25 -3.44
C ARG A 407 3.90 -13.87 -3.00
N ALA A 408 4.58 -12.84 -3.48
CA ALA A 408 4.09 -11.48 -3.36
C ALA A 408 2.84 -11.33 -4.25
N VAL A 409 1.78 -10.74 -3.72
CA VAL A 409 0.48 -10.62 -4.39
C VAL A 409 -0.04 -9.20 -4.33
N ALA A 410 -0.71 -8.77 -5.39
CA ALA A 410 -1.62 -7.63 -5.36
C ALA A 410 -3.08 -8.10 -5.53
N TRP A 411 -4.00 -7.37 -4.92
CA TRP A 411 -5.44 -7.54 -5.12
C TRP A 411 -6.03 -6.22 -5.59
N GLY A 412 -6.67 -6.22 -6.76
CA GLY A 412 -7.45 -5.09 -7.23
C GLY A 412 -8.76 -4.94 -6.47
N VAL A 413 -9.59 -3.98 -6.89
CA VAL A 413 -10.93 -3.76 -6.32
C VAL A 413 -11.88 -4.95 -6.51
N ASN A 414 -11.63 -5.80 -7.52
CA ASN A 414 -12.37 -7.04 -7.72
C ASN A 414 -11.99 -8.16 -6.72
N GLY A 415 -10.92 -7.96 -5.93
CA GLY A 415 -10.43 -8.93 -4.97
C GLY A 415 -9.68 -10.12 -5.59
N GLU A 416 -9.43 -10.13 -6.90
CA GLU A 416 -8.66 -11.21 -7.55
C GLU A 416 -7.17 -11.13 -7.16
N ALA A 417 -6.55 -12.29 -6.91
CA ALA A 417 -5.14 -12.36 -6.57
C ALA A 417 -4.26 -12.33 -7.84
N ILE A 418 -3.39 -11.34 -7.93
CA ILE A 418 -2.39 -11.21 -8.98
C ILE A 418 -1.03 -11.60 -8.41
N ASP A 419 -0.48 -12.73 -8.85
CA ASP A 419 0.89 -13.16 -8.50
C ASP A 419 1.88 -12.19 -9.15
N LEU A 420 2.58 -11.37 -8.35
CA LEU A 420 3.49 -10.33 -8.86
C LEU A 420 4.66 -10.92 -9.67
N ASN A 421 4.96 -12.20 -9.51
CA ASN A 421 5.98 -12.89 -10.32
C ASN A 421 5.57 -13.02 -11.78
N THR A 422 4.26 -13.00 -12.09
CA THR A 422 3.75 -13.04 -13.46
C THR A 422 3.89 -11.70 -14.19
N LEU A 423 4.13 -10.62 -13.44
CA LEU A 423 4.33 -9.28 -13.98
C LEU A 423 5.80 -8.99 -14.32
N LEU A 424 6.73 -9.83 -13.85
CA LEU A 424 8.15 -9.66 -14.13
C LEU A 424 8.44 -9.78 -15.63
N SER A 425 9.40 -9.00 -16.10
CA SER A 425 9.90 -9.11 -17.47
C SER A 425 10.48 -10.52 -17.71
N ALA A 426 10.50 -10.96 -18.97
CA ALA A 426 11.11 -12.25 -19.33
C ALA A 426 12.59 -12.34 -18.92
N ALA A 427 13.29 -11.21 -18.81
CA ALA A 427 14.68 -11.16 -18.33
C ALA A 427 14.78 -11.33 -16.81
N ASP A 428 13.79 -10.86 -16.05
CA ASP A 428 13.81 -10.88 -14.58
C ASP A 428 13.19 -12.15 -13.98
N GLN A 429 12.25 -12.79 -14.68
CA GLN A 429 11.60 -14.03 -14.24
C GLN A 429 12.56 -15.15 -13.82
N PRO A 430 13.66 -15.46 -14.55
CA PRO A 430 14.60 -16.48 -14.09
C PRO A 430 15.46 -16.04 -12.91
N LEU A 431 15.53 -14.74 -12.61
CA LEU A 431 16.39 -14.18 -11.57
C LEU A 431 15.64 -13.91 -10.26
N TRP A 432 14.33 -13.70 -10.30
CA TRP A 432 13.55 -13.29 -9.14
C TRP A 432 12.42 -14.27 -8.81
N THR A 433 12.25 -14.51 -7.51
CA THR A 433 11.00 -15.00 -6.94
C THR A 433 10.57 -14.05 -5.82
N LEU A 434 9.56 -13.22 -6.09
CA LEU A 434 8.99 -12.27 -5.15
C LEU A 434 8.14 -13.03 -4.13
N ILE A 435 8.46 -12.85 -2.84
CA ILE A 435 7.90 -13.66 -1.75
C ILE A 435 6.80 -12.90 -1.01
N GLU A 436 7.01 -11.62 -0.73
CA GLU A 436 6.07 -10.82 0.06
C GLU A 436 6.15 -9.34 -0.33
N ALA A 437 4.99 -8.72 -0.59
CA ALA A 437 4.84 -7.29 -0.72
C ALA A 437 4.33 -6.71 0.61
N ARG A 438 4.91 -5.61 1.07
CA ARG A 438 4.66 -5.04 2.42
C ARG A 438 4.12 -3.60 2.39
N GLY A 439 4.26 -2.91 1.26
CA GLY A 439 3.81 -1.54 1.09
C GLY A 439 3.48 -1.26 -0.36
N ILE A 440 2.48 -0.39 -0.57
CA ILE A 440 2.04 0.10 -1.87
C ILE A 440 1.80 1.61 -1.77
N SER A 441 2.22 2.36 -2.77
CA SER A 441 1.90 3.78 -2.91
C SER A 441 0.64 4.03 -3.75
N ASP A 442 0.14 5.26 -3.71
CA ASP A 442 -0.97 5.69 -4.56
C ASP A 442 -0.68 5.61 -6.06
N THR A 443 0.59 5.71 -6.44
CA THR A 443 1.05 5.57 -7.83
C THR A 443 1.39 4.12 -8.21
N GLY A 444 1.01 3.13 -7.40
CA GLY A 444 1.20 1.71 -7.70
C GLY A 444 2.62 1.18 -7.51
N TRP A 445 3.52 1.92 -6.84
CA TRP A 445 4.83 1.37 -6.46
C TRP A 445 4.68 0.44 -5.28
N VAL A 446 5.26 -0.75 -5.38
CA VAL A 446 5.19 -1.81 -4.38
C VAL A 446 6.59 -2.14 -3.89
N THR A 447 6.76 -2.21 -2.57
CA THR A 447 7.99 -2.69 -1.96
C THR A 447 7.78 -3.99 -1.21
N GLY A 448 8.81 -4.81 -1.18
CA GLY A 448 8.76 -6.12 -0.58
C GLY A 448 10.13 -6.78 -0.55
N TYR A 449 10.15 -8.10 -0.37
CA TYR A 449 11.35 -8.89 -0.56
C TYR A 449 11.08 -10.17 -1.34
N GLY A 450 12.13 -10.67 -1.98
CA GLY A 450 12.11 -11.91 -2.73
C GLY A 450 13.47 -12.60 -2.67
N THR A 451 13.53 -13.79 -3.22
CA THR A 451 14.78 -14.49 -3.52
C THR A 451 15.28 -14.03 -4.89
N PHE A 452 16.56 -13.68 -4.95
CA PHE A 452 17.27 -13.26 -6.15
C PHE A 452 18.39 -14.25 -6.46
N ASP A 453 18.38 -14.77 -7.67
CA ASP A 453 19.38 -15.66 -8.24
C ASP A 453 20.15 -14.90 -9.34
N PRO A 454 21.39 -14.45 -9.09
CA PRO A 454 22.09 -13.53 -9.98
C PRO A 454 22.49 -14.14 -11.34
N ASP A 455 22.62 -15.46 -11.43
CA ASP A 455 22.98 -16.19 -12.64
C ASP A 455 21.94 -17.25 -13.06
N GLY A 456 20.84 -17.33 -12.32
CA GLY A 456 19.79 -18.30 -12.54
C GLY A 456 20.17 -19.70 -12.05
N ALA A 457 19.32 -20.68 -12.36
CA ALA A 457 19.44 -22.00 -11.75
C ALA A 457 20.80 -22.68 -11.96
N GLY A 458 21.46 -23.05 -10.85
CA GLY A 458 22.57 -24.01 -10.82
C GLY A 458 23.98 -23.43 -10.75
N GLY A 459 24.12 -22.10 -10.64
CA GLY A 459 25.41 -21.43 -10.49
C GLY A 459 25.65 -20.90 -9.06
N LEU A 460 25.38 -19.63 -8.82
CA LEU A 460 25.52 -19.00 -7.51
C LEU A 460 24.34 -19.34 -6.60
N THR A 461 24.55 -19.22 -5.28
CA THR A 461 23.46 -19.44 -4.32
C THR A 461 22.52 -18.23 -4.34
N ALA A 462 21.25 -18.47 -4.63
CA ALA A 462 20.22 -17.44 -4.53
C ALA A 462 20.11 -16.91 -3.09
N TYR A 463 19.82 -15.62 -2.96
CA TYR A 463 19.75 -14.94 -1.66
C TYR A 463 18.55 -13.99 -1.60
N ASN A 464 18.10 -13.67 -0.39
CA ASN A 464 16.98 -12.76 -0.24
C ASN A 464 17.42 -11.30 -0.42
N ARG A 465 16.59 -10.50 -1.09
CA ARG A 465 16.84 -9.08 -1.39
C ARG A 465 15.52 -8.30 -1.34
N VAL A 466 15.57 -7.04 -0.89
CA VAL A 466 14.43 -6.12 -1.01
C VAL A 466 14.20 -5.78 -2.48
N PHE A 467 12.94 -5.53 -2.86
CA PHE A 467 12.57 -5.07 -4.19
C PHE A 467 11.66 -3.85 -4.13
N LEU A 468 11.66 -3.11 -5.24
CA LEU A 468 10.67 -2.11 -5.60
C LEU A 468 10.17 -2.44 -7.01
N ILE A 469 8.87 -2.55 -7.22
CA ILE A 469 8.25 -2.85 -8.52
C ILE A 469 7.07 -1.91 -8.75
N GLN A 470 6.87 -1.45 -9.98
CA GLN A 470 5.68 -0.69 -10.34
C GLN A 470 4.62 -1.65 -10.85
N LEU A 471 3.43 -1.66 -10.26
CA LEU A 471 2.32 -2.37 -10.87
C LEU A 471 1.97 -1.69 -12.19
N PRO A 472 1.70 -2.45 -13.27
CA PRO A 472 0.95 -1.85 -14.38
C PRO A 472 -0.33 -1.29 -13.77
N GLU A 473 -0.85 -0.21 -14.35
CA GLU A 473 -2.12 0.33 -13.90
C GLU A 473 -3.12 -0.82 -13.86
N LEU A 474 -3.51 -1.21 -12.64
CA LEU A 474 -4.54 -2.20 -12.44
C LEU A 474 -5.81 -1.44 -12.74
N THR A 475 -6.08 -1.25 -14.03
CA THR A 475 -7.35 -0.73 -14.51
C THR A 475 -8.37 -1.72 -13.96
N GLY A 476 -8.92 -1.41 -12.78
CA GLY A 476 -10.10 -2.07 -12.25
C GLY A 476 -11.12 -1.75 -13.30
N GLY A 477 -11.33 -2.69 -14.23
CA GLY A 477 -11.76 -2.40 -15.57
C GLY A 477 -12.80 -1.31 -15.57
N CYS A 478 -12.42 -0.10 -15.99
CA CYS A 478 -13.34 0.69 -16.75
C CYS A 478 -13.56 -0.20 -17.96
N ASN A 479 -14.55 -1.09 -17.87
CA ASN A 479 -15.08 -1.73 -19.04
C ASN A 479 -15.40 -0.54 -19.95
N PRO A 480 -14.77 -0.42 -21.13
CA PRO A 480 -15.06 0.70 -22.00
C PRO A 480 -16.57 0.84 -22.30
N ALA A 481 -17.37 -0.17 -21.98
CA ALA A 481 -18.82 -0.19 -22.08
C ALA A 481 -19.63 0.70 -21.10
N ASP A 482 -19.05 1.59 -20.27
CA ASP A 482 -19.90 2.41 -19.39
C ASP A 482 -19.33 3.80 -19.09
N LEU A 483 -19.39 4.70 -20.07
CA LEU A 483 -19.22 6.15 -19.88
C LEU A 483 -20.57 6.86 -19.63
N ALA A 484 -21.71 6.18 -19.85
CA ALA A 484 -23.06 6.66 -19.54
C ALA A 484 -24.01 5.47 -19.43
N CYS A 485 -25.06 5.57 -18.58
CA CYS A 485 -26.14 4.59 -18.62
C CYS A 485 -26.82 4.63 -20.00
N ASP A 486 -27.27 3.45 -20.45
CA ASP A 486 -28.02 3.09 -21.66
C ASP A 486 -29.23 3.95 -22.08
N ASN A 487 -29.52 5.03 -21.37
CA ASN A 487 -30.69 5.90 -21.58
C ASN A 487 -30.33 7.40 -21.58
N GLY A 488 -29.05 7.74 -21.76
CA GLY A 488 -28.56 9.12 -21.75
C GLY A 488 -28.55 9.78 -20.37
N THR A 489 -28.82 9.02 -19.29
CA THR A 489 -28.60 9.52 -17.93
C THR A 489 -27.13 9.33 -17.53
N PRO A 490 -26.50 10.36 -16.94
CA PRO A 490 -25.18 10.20 -16.33
C PRO A 490 -25.23 9.03 -15.34
N LEU A 491 -24.21 8.17 -15.35
CA LEU A 491 -24.06 7.08 -14.39
C LEU A 491 -24.43 7.57 -12.99
N SER A 492 -25.42 6.91 -12.36
CA SER A 492 -25.77 7.25 -10.99
C SER A 492 -24.54 6.98 -10.14
N ILE A 493 -23.91 8.06 -9.72
CA ILE A 493 -22.68 8.06 -8.95
C ILE A 493 -22.86 7.12 -7.76
N ALA A 494 -21.98 6.13 -7.62
CA ALA A 494 -22.00 5.25 -6.46
C ALA A 494 -22.03 6.10 -5.17
N PRO A 495 -22.77 5.70 -4.12
CA PRO A 495 -22.88 6.50 -2.90
C PRO A 495 -21.49 6.76 -2.28
N GLY A 496 -20.94 7.95 -2.48
CA GLY A 496 -19.64 8.34 -1.92
C GLY A 496 -18.79 9.34 -2.72
N CYS A 497 -18.99 9.51 -4.03
CA CYS A 497 -18.19 10.48 -4.78
C CYS A 497 -18.81 11.88 -4.70
N THR A 498 -18.16 12.80 -3.99
CA THR A 498 -18.53 14.22 -3.93
C THR A 498 -17.60 15.04 -4.82
N ASN A 499 -17.79 14.96 -6.13
CA ASN A 499 -17.27 15.97 -7.05
C ASN A 499 -18.38 16.38 -8.01
N SER A 500 -18.71 17.68 -7.99
CA SER A 500 -19.63 18.34 -8.92
C SER A 500 -18.97 18.54 -10.30
N SER A 501 -18.44 17.49 -10.91
CA SER A 501 -18.08 17.57 -12.32
C SER A 501 -19.35 17.44 -13.14
N ALA A 502 -19.74 18.51 -13.82
CA ALA A 502 -20.59 18.46 -15.00
C ALA A 502 -19.85 17.64 -16.07
N GLY A 503 -19.85 16.32 -15.90
CA GLY A 503 -19.26 15.40 -16.86
C GLY A 503 -19.99 15.54 -18.20
N PRO A 504 -19.28 15.44 -19.33
CA PRO A 504 -19.93 15.43 -20.63
C PRO A 504 -20.95 14.29 -20.67
N ASN A 505 -22.20 14.60 -21.03
CA ASN A 505 -23.20 13.59 -21.33
C ASN A 505 -23.08 13.17 -22.81
N GLU A 506 -23.79 12.11 -23.19
CA GLU A 506 -23.84 11.63 -24.58
C GLU A 506 -24.19 12.75 -25.60
N GLY A 507 -25.04 13.69 -25.22
CA GLY A 507 -25.36 14.88 -26.02
C GLY A 507 -24.17 15.82 -26.22
N ASP A 508 -23.26 15.94 -25.26
CA ASP A 508 -22.03 16.74 -25.38
C ASP A 508 -21.03 16.08 -26.35
N TYR A 509 -20.97 14.75 -26.37
CA TYR A 509 -20.16 13.99 -27.34
C TYR A 509 -20.74 14.07 -28.76
N ASN A 510 -22.05 13.89 -28.88
CA ASN A 510 -22.76 14.05 -30.16
C ASN A 510 -22.59 15.48 -30.71
N ALA A 511 -22.62 16.49 -29.84
CA ALA A 511 -22.35 17.88 -30.22
C ALA A 511 -20.90 18.09 -30.65
N PHE A 512 -19.92 17.51 -29.97
CA PHE A 512 -18.49 17.58 -30.32
C PHE A 512 -18.22 17.00 -31.71
N PHE A 513 -18.76 15.83 -32.03
CA PHE A 513 -18.55 15.19 -33.34
C PHE A 513 -19.39 15.79 -34.47
N ALA A 514 -20.57 16.34 -34.17
CA ALA A 514 -21.39 17.02 -35.16
C ALA A 514 -20.83 18.40 -35.55
N ALA A 515 -20.14 19.09 -34.64
CA ALA A 515 -19.66 20.46 -34.87
C ALA A 515 -18.50 20.56 -35.88
N ASP A 516 -17.64 19.52 -35.96
CA ASP A 516 -16.41 19.57 -36.78
C ASP A 516 -16.48 18.79 -38.10
N GLY A 517 -17.64 18.23 -38.46
CA GLY A 517 -17.83 17.54 -39.75
C GLY A 517 -16.94 16.30 -39.96
N PHE A 518 -16.42 15.74 -38.87
CA PHE A 518 -15.38 14.70 -38.91
C PHE A 518 -15.88 13.36 -39.46
N PHE A 519 -17.19 13.09 -39.41
CA PHE A 519 -17.79 11.83 -39.87
C PHE A 519 -18.98 11.98 -40.84
N PHE A 520 -19.59 13.16 -40.93
CA PHE A 520 -20.68 13.41 -41.87
C PHE A 520 -20.17 14.30 -43.00
N GLN A 521 -20.21 13.76 -44.22
CA GLN A 521 -19.81 14.48 -45.42
C GLN A 521 -20.67 15.75 -45.54
N ALA A 522 -20.04 16.91 -45.37
CA ALA A 522 -20.69 18.22 -45.50
C ALA A 522 -21.21 18.38 -46.94
N GLY A 523 -22.46 18.00 -47.18
CA GLY A 523 -23.07 17.98 -48.50
C GLY A 523 -24.51 17.50 -48.54
N LEU A 524 -24.99 16.80 -47.50
CA LEU A 524 -26.40 16.44 -47.36
C LEU A 524 -27.03 17.36 -46.32
N GLY A 525 -27.90 18.27 -46.75
CA GLY A 525 -28.56 19.25 -45.90
C GLY A 525 -29.50 18.62 -44.86
N ILE A 526 -28.95 18.18 -43.73
CA ILE A 526 -29.67 17.62 -42.56
C ILE A 526 -30.14 18.74 -41.60
N ALA A 527 -30.37 19.96 -42.10
CA ALA A 527 -30.84 21.07 -41.26
C ALA A 527 -32.32 21.00 -40.84
N ALA A 528 -33.04 19.88 -41.03
CA ALA A 528 -34.49 19.84 -40.84
C ALA A 528 -35.10 18.56 -40.25
N VAL A 529 -34.31 17.63 -39.70
CA VAL A 529 -34.88 16.50 -38.94
C VAL A 529 -34.39 16.63 -37.50
N GLY A 530 -35.27 17.08 -36.61
CA GLY A 530 -35.02 17.22 -35.17
C GLY A 530 -34.90 15.88 -34.44
N GLY A 531 -34.14 14.94 -34.98
CA GLY A 531 -33.77 13.68 -34.33
C GLY A 531 -32.26 13.60 -34.30
N SER A 532 -31.69 13.50 -33.11
CA SER A 532 -30.32 13.03 -32.91
C SER A 532 -30.19 11.68 -33.61
N CYS A 533 -29.35 11.61 -34.65
CA CYS A 533 -28.96 10.31 -35.19
C CYS A 533 -28.06 9.67 -34.16
N ASP A 534 -28.56 8.59 -33.58
CA ASP A 534 -27.73 7.67 -32.83
C ASP A 534 -26.59 7.17 -33.72
N ILE A 535 -25.38 7.09 -33.19
CA ILE A 535 -24.16 6.83 -33.95
C ILE A 535 -23.74 5.34 -33.81
N ALA A 536 -24.30 4.61 -32.84
CA ALA A 536 -24.14 3.17 -32.68
C ALA A 536 -25.38 2.53 -32.03
N CYS A 537 -25.71 1.26 -32.30
CA CYS A 537 -26.74 0.59 -31.51
C CYS A 537 -26.19 0.26 -30.11
N ASP A 538 -26.99 0.45 -29.07
CA ASP A 538 -26.75 0.17 -27.63
C ASP A 538 -26.26 -1.26 -27.27
N ASN A 539 -26.15 -2.15 -28.25
CA ASN A 539 -25.70 -3.54 -28.08
C ASN A 539 -24.38 -3.83 -28.81
N GLY A 540 -23.65 -2.79 -29.25
CA GLY A 540 -22.39 -2.91 -29.97
C GLY A 540 -22.52 -3.39 -31.42
N SER A 541 -23.74 -3.51 -31.95
CA SER A 541 -23.96 -3.82 -33.38
C SER A 541 -23.94 -2.55 -34.24
N ALA A 542 -23.55 -2.71 -35.50
CA ALA A 542 -23.69 -1.64 -36.48
C ALA A 542 -25.19 -1.33 -36.70
N LEU A 543 -25.56 -0.05 -36.72
CA LEU A 543 -26.93 0.39 -37.04
C LEU A 543 -27.40 -0.26 -38.34
N SER A 544 -28.59 -0.89 -38.32
CA SER A 544 -29.24 -1.34 -39.54
C SER A 544 -29.57 -0.10 -40.37
N GLU A 545 -29.09 -0.05 -41.62
CA GLU A 545 -29.25 1.10 -42.52
C GLU A 545 -30.70 1.58 -42.58
N SER A 546 -31.00 2.68 -41.89
CA SER A 546 -32.25 3.40 -42.08
C SER A 546 -32.09 4.30 -43.31
N PRO A 547 -33.12 4.47 -44.16
CA PRO A 547 -33.01 5.26 -45.37
C PRO A 547 -32.61 6.71 -45.08
N GLY A 548 -31.34 7.05 -45.36
CA GLY A 548 -30.78 8.40 -45.19
C GLY A 548 -29.56 8.51 -44.28
N CYS A 549 -29.19 7.45 -43.54
CA CYS A 549 -28.02 7.45 -42.68
C CYS A 549 -27.06 6.32 -43.10
N THR A 550 -25.92 6.66 -43.70
CA THR A 550 -24.85 5.70 -43.96
C THR A 550 -23.94 5.60 -42.73
N ASN A 551 -23.97 4.46 -42.05
CA ASN A 551 -22.97 4.13 -41.04
C ASN A 551 -21.60 4.00 -41.72
N ASN A 552 -20.59 4.69 -41.22
CA ASN A 552 -19.22 4.67 -41.75
C ASN A 552 -18.40 3.45 -41.27
N GLY A 553 -19.03 2.50 -40.55
CA GLY A 553 -18.44 1.27 -40.06
C GLY A 553 -17.78 1.37 -38.70
N VAL A 554 -17.93 2.50 -38.00
CA VAL A 554 -17.36 2.73 -36.66
C VAL A 554 -18.37 2.26 -35.61
N ASN A 555 -17.96 1.36 -34.73
CA ASN A 555 -18.80 0.87 -33.61
C ASN A 555 -18.40 1.58 -32.30
N GLU A 556 -19.22 1.40 -31.25
CA GLU A 556 -18.98 1.98 -29.93
C GLU A 556 -17.60 1.63 -29.35
N GLY A 557 -17.10 0.41 -29.62
CA GLY A 557 -15.76 -0.02 -29.24
C GLY A 557 -14.65 0.83 -29.86
N ASP A 558 -14.84 1.32 -31.09
CA ASP A 558 -13.88 2.19 -31.77
C ASP A 558 -13.83 3.58 -31.13
N TYR A 559 -14.98 4.13 -30.70
CA TYR A 559 -15.06 5.40 -29.97
C TYR A 559 -14.41 5.32 -28.59
N ASN A 560 -14.70 4.24 -27.86
CA ASN A 560 -14.09 4.02 -26.55
C ASN A 560 -12.58 3.86 -26.66
N CYS A 561 -12.08 3.20 -27.71
CA CYS A 561 -10.66 3.13 -28.00
C CYS A 561 -10.07 4.52 -28.34
N PHE A 562 -10.77 5.33 -29.13
CA PHE A 562 -10.34 6.69 -29.47
C PHE A 562 -10.25 7.60 -28.23
N PHE A 563 -11.28 7.61 -27.38
CA PHE A 563 -11.32 8.49 -26.22
C PHE A 563 -10.41 8.06 -25.07
N ASN A 564 -10.26 6.74 -24.87
CA ASN A 564 -9.26 6.23 -23.95
C ASN A 564 -7.87 6.75 -24.36
N ASN A 565 -7.52 6.70 -25.64
CA ASN A 565 -6.23 7.24 -26.12
C ASN A 565 -6.13 8.78 -26.12
N LEU A 566 -7.24 9.52 -26.25
CA LEU A 566 -7.23 10.99 -26.37
C LEU A 566 -7.15 11.70 -25.00
N PHE A 567 -7.76 11.14 -23.95
CA PHE A 567 -7.81 11.74 -22.61
C PHE A 567 -6.82 11.16 -21.60
N LEU A 568 -5.98 10.21 -22.03
CA LEU A 568 -4.95 9.57 -21.20
C LEU A 568 -3.77 10.46 -20.70
N PRO A 569 -3.67 11.80 -20.91
CA PRO A 569 -2.70 12.59 -20.16
C PRO A 569 -3.33 13.55 -19.14
N CYS A 570 -4.57 13.36 -18.67
CA CYS A 570 -5.15 14.19 -17.61
C CYS A 570 -5.57 13.39 -16.38
N VAL A 571 -4.56 12.91 -15.63
CA VAL A 571 -4.58 12.83 -14.16
C VAL A 571 -3.23 13.28 -13.63
#